data_AF-B3LSJ6-F1
#
_entry.id   AF-B3LSJ6-F1
#
_cell.length_a   1.000
_cell.length_b   1.000
_cell.length_c   1.000
_cell.angle_alpha   90.00
_cell.angle_beta   90.00
_cell.angle_gamma   90.00
#
_symmetry.space_group_name_H-M   'P 1'
#
loop_
_entity.id
_entity.type
_entity.pdbx_description
1 polymer ?
#
loop_
_entity_poly.entity_id
_entity_poly.type
_entity_poly.pdbx_seq_one_letter_code
_entity_poly.pdbx_strand_id
1 'polypeptide(L)'
;MNYLETQLNKKQKQIQEYESMNGNLIKMFEQLSKEKKNDETPKKISSTYIKELKEYNELRDAGLRLAQIIADEKQCKIKDVFEEIGYSMKD
;
A
#
# COMPACT_ATOMS: atom_id res chain seq x y z
N MET A 1 -37.14 24.33 -17.34
CA MET A 1 -36.25 23.58 -16.44
C MET A 1 -35.69 24.54 -15.43
N ASN A 2 -36.09 24.41 -14.16
CA ASN A 2 -35.63 25.28 -13.09
C ASN A 2 -34.13 25.04 -12.83
N TYR A 3 -33.39 26.04 -12.37
CA TYR A 3 -31.94 25.91 -12.09
C TYR A 3 -31.66 24.75 -11.11
N LEU A 4 -32.50 24.60 -10.09
CA LEU A 4 -32.43 23.48 -9.14
C LEU A 4 -32.62 22.12 -9.83
N GLU A 5 -33.55 22.02 -10.76
CA GLU A 5 -33.89 20.80 -11.48
C GLU A 5 -32.73 20.33 -12.38
N THR A 6 -32.02 21.30 -12.98
CA THR A 6 -30.80 21.03 -13.75
C THR A 6 -29.66 20.53 -12.87
N GLN A 7 -29.49 21.11 -11.68
CA GLN A 7 -28.46 20.65 -10.73
C GLN A 7 -28.78 19.27 -10.16
N LEU A 8 -30.05 19.01 -9.89
CA LEU A 8 -30.52 17.73 -9.36
C LEU A 8 -30.29 16.59 -10.38
N ASN A 9 -30.61 16.83 -11.66
CA ASN A 9 -30.33 15.87 -12.73
C ASN A 9 -28.83 15.61 -12.93
N LYS A 10 -27.98 16.65 -12.81
CA LYS A 10 -26.52 16.47 -12.87
C LYS A 10 -26.01 15.59 -11.73
N LYS A 11 -26.51 15.80 -10.51
CA LYS A 11 -26.13 14.99 -9.33
C LYS A 11 -26.60 13.55 -9.46
N GLN A 12 -27.81 13.32 -9.93
CA GLN A 12 -28.32 11.96 -10.18
C GLN A 12 -27.48 11.21 -11.21
N LYS A 13 -27.09 11.89 -12.31
CA LYS A 13 -26.21 11.28 -13.32
C LYS A 13 -24.84 10.92 -12.75
N GLN A 14 -24.26 11.80 -11.92
CA GLN A 14 -22.99 11.52 -11.24
C GLN A 14 -23.11 10.30 -10.30
N ILE A 15 -24.22 10.19 -9.56
CA ILE A 15 -24.47 9.02 -8.69
C ILE A 15 -24.50 7.74 -9.52
N GLN A 16 -25.25 7.72 -10.62
CA GLN A 16 -25.32 6.55 -11.50
C GLN A 16 -23.95 6.17 -12.08
N GLU A 17 -23.15 7.17 -12.48
CA GLU A 17 -21.79 6.93 -12.96
C GLU A 17 -20.91 6.30 -11.86
N TYR A 18 -20.96 6.82 -10.63
CA TYR A 18 -20.21 6.26 -9.51
C TYR A 18 -20.67 4.86 -9.10
N GLU A 19 -21.97 4.59 -9.12
CA GLU A 19 -22.53 3.26 -8.86
C GLU A 19 -22.03 2.25 -9.90
N SER A 20 -22.02 2.63 -11.18
CA SER A 20 -21.49 1.80 -12.27
C SER A 20 -19.99 1.51 -12.10
N MET A 21 -19.20 2.54 -11.80
CA MET A 21 -17.76 2.39 -11.55
C MET A 21 -17.49 1.48 -10.35
N ASN A 22 -18.20 1.68 -9.25
CA ASN A 22 -18.07 0.86 -8.05
C ASN A 22 -18.43 -0.62 -8.34
N GLY A 23 -19.50 -0.86 -9.09
CA GLY A 23 -19.87 -2.21 -9.52
C GLY A 23 -18.78 -2.89 -10.36
N ASN A 24 -18.10 -2.15 -11.24
CA ASN A 24 -16.98 -2.68 -12.02
C ASN A 24 -15.75 -2.98 -11.14
N LEU A 25 -15.43 -2.10 -10.19
CA LEU A 25 -14.33 -2.31 -9.24
C LEU A 25 -14.55 -3.55 -8.38
N ILE A 26 -15.77 -3.78 -7.90
CA ILE A 26 -16.12 -4.97 -7.12
C ILE A 26 -15.90 -6.24 -7.95
N LYS A 27 -16.37 -6.27 -9.20
CA LYS A 27 -16.15 -7.43 -10.08
C LYS A 27 -14.67 -7.71 -10.33
N MET A 28 -13.88 -6.67 -10.56
CA MET A 28 -12.45 -6.80 -10.77
C MET A 28 -11.74 -7.32 -9.52
N PHE A 29 -12.15 -6.84 -8.33
CA PHE A 29 -11.66 -7.36 -7.06
C PHE A 29 -12.02 -8.83 -6.87
N GLU A 30 -13.28 -9.22 -7.09
CA GLU A 30 -13.72 -10.61 -6.95
C GLU A 30 -12.96 -11.56 -7.88
N GLN A 31 -12.67 -11.11 -9.11
CA GLN A 31 -11.86 -11.88 -10.05
C GLN A 31 -10.43 -12.10 -9.50
N LEU A 32 -9.77 -11.01 -9.09
CA LEU A 32 -8.40 -11.07 -8.55
C LEU A 32 -8.33 -11.90 -7.26
N SER A 33 -9.32 -11.76 -6.38
CA SER A 33 -9.44 -12.53 -5.14
C SER A 33 -9.57 -14.02 -5.41
N LYS A 34 -10.36 -14.42 -6.42
CA LYS A 34 -10.45 -15.83 -6.86
C LYS A 34 -9.13 -16.34 -7.43
N GLU A 35 -8.48 -15.57 -8.29
CA GLU A 35 -7.18 -15.93 -8.88
C GLU A 35 -6.10 -16.13 -7.81
N LYS A 36 -6.11 -15.30 -6.76
CA LYS A 36 -5.16 -15.36 -5.64
C LYS A 36 -5.60 -16.29 -4.50
N LYS A 37 -6.77 -16.94 -4.61
CA LYS A 37 -7.37 -17.77 -3.55
C LYS A 37 -7.44 -17.02 -2.21
N ASN A 38 -7.82 -15.75 -2.27
CA ASN A 38 -7.93 -14.88 -1.10
C ASN A 38 -9.40 -14.55 -0.86
N ASP A 39 -9.93 -14.99 0.29
CA ASP A 39 -11.32 -14.76 0.69
C ASP A 39 -11.50 -13.52 1.59
N GLU A 40 -10.46 -12.70 1.72
CA GLU A 40 -10.52 -11.50 2.54
C GLU A 40 -11.25 -10.34 1.85
N THR A 41 -11.88 -9.49 2.67
CA THR A 41 -12.53 -8.27 2.18
C THR A 41 -11.48 -7.22 1.75
N PRO A 42 -11.80 -6.33 0.79
CA PRO A 42 -10.88 -5.27 0.36
C PRO A 42 -10.37 -4.42 1.54
N LYS A 43 -11.25 -4.12 2.50
CA LYS A 43 -10.90 -3.34 3.70
C LYS A 43 -9.89 -4.05 4.57
N LYS A 44 -10.04 -5.37 4.76
CA LYS A 44 -9.11 -6.18 5.55
C LYS A 44 -7.75 -6.25 4.86
N ILE A 45 -7.71 -6.56 3.57
CA ILE A 45 -6.47 -6.60 2.77
C ILE A 45 -5.74 -5.26 2.84
N SER A 46 -6.46 -4.16 2.63
CA SER A 46 -5.88 -2.82 2.70
C SER A 46 -5.32 -2.50 4.09
N SER A 47 -6.06 -2.82 5.15
CA SER A 47 -5.60 -2.61 6.52
C SER A 47 -4.38 -3.44 6.88
N THR A 48 -4.35 -4.71 6.47
CA THR A 48 -3.21 -5.61 6.66
C THR A 48 -1.98 -5.08 5.95
N TYR A 49 -2.13 -4.72 4.67
CA TYR A 49 -1.04 -4.16 3.87
C TYR A 49 -0.45 -2.87 4.50
N ILE A 50 -1.30 -1.95 4.95
CA ILE A 50 -0.83 -0.73 5.62
C ILE A 50 -0.05 -1.05 6.89
N LYS A 51 -0.53 -2.01 7.69
CA LYS A 51 0.14 -2.44 8.92
C LYS A 51 1.51 -3.06 8.62
N GLU A 52 1.56 -4.00 7.69
CA GLU A 52 2.80 -4.70 7.30
C GLU A 52 3.82 -3.73 6.70
N LEU A 53 3.37 -2.78 5.87
CA LEU A 53 4.26 -1.77 5.30
C LEU A 53 4.83 -0.83 6.38
N LYS A 54 4.02 -0.47 7.39
CA LYS A 54 4.50 0.31 8.52
C LYS A 54 5.55 -0.47 9.32
N GLU A 55 5.26 -1.73 9.65
CA GLU A 55 6.17 -2.60 10.41
C GLU A 55 7.48 -2.83 9.66
N TYR A 56 7.42 -3.10 8.36
CA TYR A 56 8.62 -3.19 7.51
C TYR A 56 9.45 -1.90 7.53
N ASN A 57 8.81 -0.73 7.40
CA ASN A 57 9.55 0.54 7.44
C ASN A 57 10.21 0.78 8.81
N GLU A 58 9.51 0.49 9.91
CA GLU A 58 10.05 0.62 11.26
C GLU A 58 11.25 -0.32 11.48
N LEU A 59 11.15 -1.58 11.04
CA LEU A 59 12.23 -2.55 11.12
C LEU A 59 13.42 -2.18 10.24
N ARG A 60 13.19 -1.73 9.01
CA ARG A 60 14.23 -1.26 8.10
C ARG A 60 14.98 -0.08 8.72
N ASP A 61 14.26 0.91 9.23
CA ASP A 61 14.87 2.12 9.80
C ASP A 61 15.66 1.78 11.09
N ALA A 62 15.15 0.87 11.93
CA ALA A 62 15.87 0.38 13.09
C ALA A 62 17.15 -0.38 12.69
N GLY A 63 17.05 -1.28 11.70
CA GLY A 63 18.19 -2.04 11.17
C GLY A 63 19.26 -1.13 10.57
N LEU A 64 18.87 -0.12 9.80
CA LEU A 64 19.80 0.88 9.25
C LEU A 64 20.51 1.68 10.34
N ARG A 65 19.80 2.06 11.41
CA ARG A 65 20.43 2.74 12.56
C ARG A 65 21.46 1.84 13.24
N LEU A 66 21.14 0.57 13.45
CA LEU A 66 22.08 -0.39 14.05
C LEU A 66 23.31 -0.59 13.16
N ALA A 67 23.12 -0.76 11.85
CA ALA A 67 24.22 -0.88 10.91
C ALA A 67 25.10 0.39 10.87
N GLN A 68 24.50 1.58 11.00
CA GLN A 68 25.24 2.83 11.10
C GLN A 68 26.09 2.89 12.37
N ILE A 69 25.55 2.50 13.53
CA ILE A 69 26.31 2.45 14.79
C ILE A 69 27.53 1.53 14.65
N ILE A 70 27.33 0.33 14.08
CA ILE A 70 28.44 -0.62 13.84
C ILE A 70 29.47 -0.02 12.86
N ALA A 71 29.02 0.64 11.80
CA ALA A 71 29.90 1.27 10.83
C ALA A 71 30.75 2.38 11.46
N ASP A 72 30.14 3.19 12.33
CA ASP A 72 30.81 4.26 13.07
C ASP A 72 31.86 3.68 14.05
N GLU A 73 31.51 2.62 14.78
CA GLU A 73 32.43 1.92 15.69
C GLU A 73 33.62 1.30 14.95
N LYS A 74 33.37 0.71 13.76
CA LYS A 74 34.40 0.11 12.91
C LYS A 74 35.13 1.13 12.02
N GLN A 75 34.70 2.39 12.00
CA GLN A 75 35.18 3.43 11.08
C GLN A 75 35.13 3.00 9.61
N CYS A 76 34.08 2.29 9.21
CA CYS A 76 33.87 1.84 7.84
C CYS A 76 32.58 2.43 7.24
N LYS A 77 32.29 2.12 5.97
CA LYS A 77 31.02 2.54 5.36
C LYS A 77 29.94 1.54 5.75
N ILE A 78 28.71 2.01 5.90
CA ILE A 78 27.55 1.15 6.19
C ILE A 78 27.39 0.01 5.18
N LYS A 79 27.77 0.23 3.91
CA LYS A 79 27.80 -0.81 2.86
C LYS A 79 28.69 -2.00 3.23
N ASP A 80 29.83 -1.73 3.85
CA ASP A 80 30.79 -2.76 4.24
C ASP A 80 30.21 -3.64 5.36
N VAL A 81 29.41 -3.04 6.26
CA VAL A 81 28.66 -3.77 7.30
C VAL A 81 27.60 -4.68 6.67
N PHE A 82 26.84 -4.19 5.68
CA PHE A 82 25.85 -5.00 4.97
C PHE A 82 26.48 -6.17 4.21
N GLU A 83 27.61 -5.93 3.53
CA GLU A 83 28.38 -6.97 2.84
C GLU A 83 28.91 -8.03 3.83
N GLU A 84 29.39 -7.63 5.00
CA GLU A 84 29.87 -8.53 6.05
C GLU A 84 28.76 -9.47 6.58
N ILE A 85 27.53 -8.97 6.73
CA ILE A 85 26.38 -9.77 7.19
C ILE A 85 25.69 -10.53 6.05
N GLY A 86 26.20 -10.45 4.82
CA GLY A 86 25.70 -11.20 3.66
C GLY A 86 24.44 -10.63 3.01
N TYR A 87 24.14 -9.35 3.21
CA TYR A 87 22.96 -8.68 2.63
C TYR A 87 23.35 -7.56 1.66
N SER A 88 22.48 -7.28 0.70
CA SER A 88 22.64 -6.15 -0.22
C SER A 88 21.90 -4.92 0.31
N MET A 89 22.41 -3.72 0.02
CA MET A 89 21.74 -2.47 0.40
C MET A 89 20.60 -2.06 -0.56
N LYS A 90 20.17 -2.94 -1.48
CA LYS A 90 19.11 -2.67 -2.46
C LYS A 90 17.72 -3.13 -2.02
N ASP A 91 17.63 -3.86 -0.91
CA ASP A 91 16.37 -4.33 -0.33
C ASP A 91 15.73 -3.28 0.58
#